data_AF-A0A813TDG9-F1
#
_entry.id   AF-A0A813TDG9-F1
#
_cell.length_a   1.000
_cell.length_b   1.000
_cell.length_c   1.000
_cell.angle_alpha   90.00
_cell.angle_beta   90.00
_cell.angle_gamma   90.00
#
_symmetry.space_group_name_H-M   'P 1'
#
loop_
_entity.id
_entity.type
_entity.pdbx_description
1 polymer ?
#
loop_
_entity_poly.entity_id
_entity_poly.type
_entity_poly.pdbx_seq_one_letter_code
_entity_poly.pdbx_strand_id
1 'polypeptide(L)'
;MALPTDRKKHMILCICVIFLIAWNVEGQTTNSPSISCSKSQLLCGGNLCYDPTTQYCSALGTVIQCIAACGNQCYNPATQQCFNGTLCYAGQQLCNVKYDAVYGTPYTSSSPVCYDPNSQSCINNFLCISTQICNGRCMGIRQVCAANTTICNVTNNYPAYQPNQIKLCNGVCYDSTTQKCVGGYVVNCILDPSTQ
;
A
#
# COMPACT_ATOMS: atom_id res chain seq x y z
N MET A 1 -13.84 -76.37 -21.81
CA MET A 1 -12.68 -75.73 -22.48
C MET A 1 -13.24 -74.67 -23.43
N ALA A 2 -12.57 -73.51 -23.49
CA ALA A 2 -12.82 -72.31 -24.31
C ALA A 2 -13.93 -71.33 -23.84
N LEU A 3 -13.50 -70.24 -23.20
CA LEU A 3 -14.22 -68.96 -23.07
C LEU A 3 -13.95 -68.09 -24.32
N PRO A 4 -14.90 -67.26 -24.80
CA PRO A 4 -14.72 -66.43 -25.99
C PRO A 4 -14.01 -65.11 -25.71
N THR A 5 -13.09 -64.78 -26.62
CA THR A 5 -12.32 -63.55 -26.76
C THR A 5 -13.17 -62.40 -27.30
N ASP A 6 -13.53 -61.43 -26.45
CA ASP A 6 -14.06 -60.14 -26.92
C ASP A 6 -13.64 -58.96 -26.01
N ARG A 7 -12.32 -58.70 -25.95
CA ARG A 7 -11.74 -57.54 -25.23
C ARG A 7 -10.52 -56.93 -25.94
N LYS A 8 -10.50 -56.93 -27.28
CA LYS A 8 -9.38 -56.29 -28.03
C LYS A 8 -9.78 -55.11 -28.91
N LYS A 9 -11.08 -54.87 -29.14
CA LYS A 9 -11.51 -53.78 -30.06
C LYS A 9 -11.75 -52.43 -29.39
N HIS A 10 -11.96 -52.35 -28.07
CA HIS A 10 -12.21 -51.07 -27.40
C HIS A 10 -10.97 -50.37 -26.83
N MET A 11 -9.82 -51.06 -26.74
CA MET A 11 -8.59 -50.45 -26.22
C MET A 11 -7.79 -49.69 -27.29
N ILE A 12 -7.98 -50.01 -28.57
CA ILE A 12 -7.26 -49.36 -29.68
C ILE A 12 -7.88 -48.00 -30.04
N LEU A 13 -9.19 -47.80 -29.82
CA LEU A 13 -9.88 -46.56 -30.20
C LEU A 13 -9.54 -45.37 -29.26
N CYS A 14 -9.29 -45.62 -27.96
CA CYS A 14 -8.95 -44.54 -27.02
C CYS A 14 -7.52 -43.99 -27.18
N ILE A 15 -6.57 -44.79 -27.68
CA ILE A 15 -5.18 -44.36 -27.83
C ILE A 15 -5.02 -43.42 -29.03
N CYS A 16 -5.78 -43.63 -30.12
CA CYS A 16 -5.73 -42.73 -31.29
C CYS A 16 -6.28 -41.34 -31.01
N VAL A 17 -7.29 -41.19 -30.13
CA VAL A 17 -7.85 -39.88 -29.80
C VAL A 17 -6.88 -39.03 -28.96
N ILE A 18 -6.11 -39.65 -28.06
CA ILE A 18 -5.11 -38.94 -27.23
C ILE A 18 -3.93 -38.43 -28.08
N PHE A 19 -3.52 -39.16 -29.12
CA PHE A 19 -2.45 -38.71 -30.01
C PHE A 19 -2.84 -37.54 -30.92
N LEU A 20 -4.12 -37.36 -31.25
CA LEU A 20 -4.57 -36.24 -32.09
C LEU A 20 -4.68 -34.91 -31.34
N ILE A 21 -4.82 -34.93 -30.01
CA ILE A 21 -4.81 -33.71 -29.18
C ILE A 21 -3.38 -33.24 -28.86
N ALA A 22 -2.40 -34.15 -28.86
CA ALA A 22 -1.00 -33.80 -28.57
C ALA A 22 -0.27 -33.15 -29.77
N TRP A 23 -0.79 -33.28 -30.99
CA TRP A 23 -0.19 -32.69 -32.21
C TRP A 23 -0.78 -31.34 -32.62
N ASN A 24 -1.75 -30.79 -31.88
CA ASN A 24 -2.31 -29.46 -32.17
C ASN A 24 -1.82 -28.35 -31.22
N VAL A 25 -0.83 -28.64 -30.36
CA VAL A 25 -0.10 -27.59 -29.64
C VAL A 25 1.27 -27.42 -30.31
N GLU A 26 1.24 -27.10 -31.61
CA GLU A 26 2.31 -26.33 -32.22
C GLU A 26 2.20 -24.95 -31.55
N GLY A 27 2.93 -24.79 -30.45
CA GLY A 27 3.11 -23.49 -29.82
C GLY A 27 3.68 -22.57 -30.87
N GLN A 28 2.82 -21.70 -31.43
CA GLN A 28 3.25 -20.54 -32.15
C GLN A 28 4.15 -19.76 -31.18
N THR A 29 5.46 -19.92 -31.34
CA THR A 29 6.41 -18.94 -30.88
C THR A 29 6.05 -17.67 -31.63
N THR A 30 5.23 -16.85 -31.00
CA THR A 30 5.04 -15.47 -31.42
C THR A 30 6.43 -14.86 -31.35
N ASN A 31 7.12 -14.83 -32.50
CA ASN A 31 8.23 -13.94 -32.76
C ASN A 31 7.65 -12.52 -32.71
N SER A 32 7.25 -12.08 -31.52
CA SER A 32 7.07 -10.67 -31.24
C SER A 32 8.44 -10.08 -31.50
N PRO A 33 8.60 -9.18 -32.48
CA PRO A 33 9.88 -8.51 -32.68
C PRO A 33 10.25 -7.87 -31.34
N SER A 34 11.29 -8.39 -30.71
CA SER A 34 11.82 -7.82 -29.48
C SER A 34 12.41 -6.47 -29.85
N ILE A 35 11.63 -5.43 -29.65
CA ILE A 35 12.07 -4.07 -29.89
C ILE A 35 13.20 -3.79 -28.89
N SER A 36 14.41 -3.65 -29.43
CA SER A 36 15.61 -3.36 -28.67
C SER A 36 15.92 -1.88 -28.83
N CYS A 37 15.84 -1.15 -27.72
CA CYS A 37 16.20 0.26 -27.69
C CYS A 37 17.72 0.43 -27.70
N SER A 38 18.17 1.59 -28.17
CA SER A 38 19.59 1.95 -28.11
C SER A 38 20.05 2.06 -26.64
N LYS A 39 21.37 1.97 -26.39
CA LYS A 39 21.96 1.86 -25.05
C LYS A 39 21.54 2.97 -24.05
N SER A 40 21.15 4.13 -24.55
CA SER A 40 20.67 5.29 -23.77
C SER A 40 19.15 5.46 -23.73
N GLN A 41 18.39 4.60 -24.43
CA GLN A 41 16.95 4.71 -24.56
C GLN A 41 16.23 3.64 -23.74
N LEU A 42 15.01 3.96 -23.29
CA LEU A 42 14.15 3.07 -22.52
C LEU A 42 12.89 2.71 -23.33
N LEU A 43 12.32 1.53 -23.04
CA LEU A 43 11.10 1.06 -23.69
C LEU A 43 9.87 1.77 -23.11
N CYS A 44 8.96 2.18 -23.98
CA CYS A 44 7.68 2.81 -23.67
C CYS A 44 6.56 2.11 -24.44
N GLY A 45 5.49 1.71 -23.74
CA GLY A 45 4.31 1.12 -24.40
C GLY A 45 4.58 -0.16 -25.20
N GLY A 46 5.64 -0.89 -24.88
CA GLY A 46 6.02 -2.15 -25.54
C GLY A 46 6.77 -2.01 -26.87
N ASN A 47 6.51 -0.93 -27.63
CA ASN A 47 7.04 -0.81 -29.00
C ASN A 47 7.77 0.52 -29.30
N LEU A 48 7.85 1.44 -28.35
CA LEU A 48 8.52 2.72 -28.55
C LEU A 48 9.76 2.79 -27.68
N CYS A 49 10.79 3.48 -28.19
CA CYS A 49 11.98 3.82 -27.43
C CYS A 49 11.98 5.32 -27.18
N TYR A 50 12.30 5.74 -25.97
CA TYR A 50 12.44 7.15 -25.63
C TYR A 50 13.77 7.42 -24.95
N ASP A 51 14.28 8.62 -25.16
CA ASP A 51 15.45 9.13 -24.45
C ASP A 51 15.01 9.79 -23.14
N PRO A 52 15.27 9.21 -21.96
CA PRO A 52 14.81 9.76 -20.68
C PRO A 52 15.43 11.14 -20.35
N THR A 53 16.45 11.59 -21.08
CA THR A 53 17.05 12.91 -20.90
C THR A 53 16.27 14.02 -21.61
N THR A 54 15.53 13.69 -22.66
CA THR A 54 14.79 14.65 -23.49
C THR A 54 13.33 14.29 -23.67
N GLN A 55 12.87 13.14 -23.17
CA GLN A 55 11.53 12.60 -23.38
C GLN A 55 11.07 11.84 -22.13
N TYR A 56 9.77 11.60 -22.03
CA TYR A 56 9.20 10.69 -21.03
C TYR A 56 8.15 9.77 -21.66
N CYS A 57 7.92 8.63 -21.02
CA CYS A 57 6.84 7.70 -21.37
C CYS A 57 5.59 8.03 -20.56
N SER A 58 4.48 8.34 -21.23
CA SER A 58 3.20 8.53 -20.56
C SER A 58 2.64 7.21 -20.03
N ALA A 59 1.71 7.28 -19.08
CA ALA A 59 0.98 6.09 -18.60
C ALA A 59 0.18 5.39 -19.72
N LEU A 60 -0.07 6.07 -20.83
CA LEU A 60 -0.74 5.52 -22.03
C LEU A 60 0.25 4.87 -23.00
N GLY A 61 1.53 4.78 -22.66
CA GLY A 61 2.57 4.19 -23.50
C GLY A 61 3.01 5.08 -24.67
N THR A 62 2.80 6.41 -24.58
CA THR A 62 3.24 7.36 -25.62
C THR A 62 4.52 8.09 -25.21
N VAL A 63 5.39 8.35 -26.18
CA VAL A 63 6.62 9.12 -25.98
C VAL A 63 6.34 10.60 -26.17
N ILE A 64 6.67 11.41 -25.17
CA ILE A 64 6.41 12.85 -25.16
C ILE A 64 7.72 13.59 -24.89
N GLN A 65 7.95 14.68 -25.60
CA GLN A 65 9.11 15.55 -25.38
C GLN A 65 9.07 16.16 -23.97
N CYS A 66 10.25 16.29 -23.38
CA CYS A 66 10.45 16.78 -22.03
C CYS A 66 10.05 18.25 -21.95
N ILE A 67 8.95 18.53 -21.25
CA ILE A 67 8.43 19.89 -21.06
C ILE A 67 9.17 20.58 -19.90
N ALA A 68 9.53 19.81 -18.87
CA ALA A 68 10.29 20.27 -17.71
C ALA A 68 11.10 19.11 -17.10
N ALA A 69 12.17 19.47 -16.38
CA ALA A 69 13.04 18.52 -15.68
C ALA A 69 12.95 18.68 -14.15
N CYS A 70 13.04 17.56 -13.45
CA CYS A 70 13.11 17.44 -12.00
C CYS A 70 14.34 16.58 -11.64
N GLY A 71 15.46 17.23 -11.33
CA GLY A 71 16.74 16.53 -11.26
C GLY A 71 17.08 15.89 -12.61
N ASN A 72 17.19 14.57 -12.64
CA ASN A 72 17.50 13.80 -13.85
C ASN A 72 16.25 13.19 -14.53
N GLN A 73 15.05 13.60 -14.09
CA GLN A 73 13.78 13.05 -14.60
C GLN A 73 12.98 14.11 -15.34
N CYS A 74 12.50 13.76 -16.52
CA CYS A 74 11.51 14.55 -17.25
C CYS A 74 10.11 14.35 -16.67
N TYR A 75 9.30 15.40 -16.65
CA TYR A 75 7.93 15.33 -16.15
C TYR A 75 6.95 16.25 -16.89
N ASN A 76 5.66 15.96 -16.71
CA ASN A 76 4.57 16.78 -17.25
C ASN A 76 4.06 17.78 -16.20
N PRO A 77 4.32 19.09 -16.33
CA PRO A 77 3.89 20.07 -15.34
C PRO A 77 2.36 20.23 -15.25
N ALA A 78 1.59 19.71 -16.21
CA ALA A 78 0.13 19.70 -16.13
C ALA A 78 -0.42 18.67 -15.14
N THR A 79 0.31 17.60 -14.86
CA THR A 79 -0.15 16.48 -13.99
C THR A 79 0.81 16.14 -12.86
N GLN A 80 1.99 16.74 -12.86
CA GLN A 80 3.08 16.47 -11.93
C GLN A 80 3.78 17.77 -11.55
N GLN A 81 4.55 17.73 -10.48
CA GLN A 81 5.27 18.86 -9.92
C GLN A 81 6.58 18.39 -9.28
N CYS A 82 7.59 19.24 -9.29
CA CYS A 82 8.91 18.91 -8.75
C CYS A 82 9.16 19.66 -7.44
N PHE A 83 9.53 18.92 -6.39
CA PHE A 83 9.96 19.48 -5.11
C PHE A 83 11.40 19.06 -4.82
N ASN A 84 12.35 20.00 -4.87
CA ASN A 84 13.77 19.75 -4.55
C ASN A 84 14.36 18.49 -5.23
N GLY A 85 13.99 18.25 -6.49
CA GLY A 85 14.44 17.06 -7.24
C GLY A 85 13.62 15.79 -7.01
N THR A 86 12.56 15.85 -6.19
CA THR A 86 11.58 14.76 -6.03
C THR A 86 10.33 15.06 -6.84
N LEU A 87 9.96 14.11 -7.70
CA LEU A 87 8.78 14.24 -8.55
C LEU A 87 7.52 13.74 -7.82
N CYS A 88 6.51 14.60 -7.73
CA CYS A 88 5.20 14.28 -7.15
C CYS A 88 4.08 14.52 -8.18
N TYR A 89 2.92 13.89 -7.97
CA TYR A 89 1.73 14.23 -8.75
C TYR A 89 1.16 15.59 -8.34
N ALA A 90 0.44 16.24 -9.26
CA ALA A 90 -0.26 17.49 -8.97
C ALA A 90 -1.20 17.31 -7.76
N GLY A 91 -1.19 18.29 -6.86
CA GLY A 91 -1.99 18.26 -5.62
C GLY A 91 -1.37 17.51 -4.46
N GLN A 92 -0.34 16.68 -4.69
CA GLN A 92 0.46 16.09 -3.61
C GLN A 92 1.38 17.13 -2.95
N GLN A 93 1.84 16.81 -1.75
CA GLN A 93 2.83 17.59 -1.01
C GLN A 93 4.07 16.74 -0.71
N LEU A 94 5.18 17.39 -0.37
CA LEU A 94 6.42 16.70 -0.01
C LEU A 94 6.58 16.61 1.52
N CYS A 95 6.91 15.43 2.02
CA CYS A 95 7.30 15.19 3.40
C CYS A 95 8.72 14.63 3.46
N ASN A 96 9.61 15.26 4.22
CA ASN A 96 10.94 14.69 4.50
C ASN A 96 10.83 13.74 5.69
N VAL A 97 10.44 12.49 5.42
CA VAL A 97 10.18 11.50 6.45
C VAL A 97 11.49 11.06 7.09
N LYS A 98 11.57 11.16 8.41
CA LYS A 98 12.72 10.71 9.21
C LYS A 98 12.36 9.61 10.18
N TYR A 99 11.08 9.45 10.50
CA TYR A 99 10.62 8.52 11.52
C TYR A 99 9.48 7.67 10.98
N ASP A 100 9.46 6.42 11.42
CA ASP A 100 8.36 5.50 11.19
C ASP A 100 7.13 5.97 11.99
N ALA A 101 6.00 6.15 11.31
CA ALA A 101 4.77 6.63 11.95
C ALA A 101 4.12 5.61 12.89
N VAL A 102 4.45 4.33 12.75
CA VAL A 102 3.87 3.23 13.54
C VAL A 102 4.65 3.02 14.83
N TYR A 103 5.98 2.98 14.74
CA TYR A 103 6.88 2.62 15.83
C TYR A 103 7.67 3.80 16.40
N GLY A 104 7.67 4.95 15.75
CA GLY A 104 8.46 6.11 16.18
C GLY A 104 9.96 5.98 15.92
N THR A 105 10.40 4.88 15.30
CA THR A 105 11.82 4.59 15.10
C THR A 105 12.40 5.48 14.00
N PRO A 106 13.55 6.15 14.22
CA PRO A 106 14.19 6.93 13.19
C PRO A 106 14.74 6.03 12.08
N TYR A 107 14.59 6.47 10.83
CA TYR A 107 15.35 5.93 9.70
C TYR A 107 16.79 6.44 9.75
N THR A 108 17.70 5.69 9.13
CA THR A 108 19.13 6.04 9.02
C THR A 108 19.35 7.32 8.22
N SER A 109 18.45 7.64 7.30
CA SER A 109 18.42 8.87 6.53
C SER A 109 16.99 9.38 6.37
N SER A 110 16.83 10.69 6.22
CA SER A 110 15.54 11.27 5.83
C SER A 110 15.26 10.99 4.37
N SER A 111 14.05 10.54 4.05
CA SER A 111 13.61 10.26 2.70
C SER A 111 12.51 11.25 2.28
N PRO A 112 12.65 11.96 1.15
CA PRO A 112 11.58 12.78 0.60
C PRO A 112 10.47 11.87 0.03
N VAL A 113 9.25 12.03 0.53
CA VAL A 113 8.08 11.23 0.15
C VAL A 113 6.93 12.16 -0.24
N CYS A 114 6.35 11.94 -1.41
CA CYS A 114 5.13 12.61 -1.83
C CYS A 114 3.92 12.01 -1.11
N TYR A 115 3.01 12.85 -0.64
CA TYR A 115 1.80 12.41 0.06
C TYR A 115 0.56 13.18 -0.38
N ASP A 116 -0.61 12.57 -0.21
CA ASP A 116 -1.90 13.20 -0.48
C ASP A 116 -2.41 13.93 0.77
N PRO A 117 -2.51 15.27 0.76
CA PRO A 117 -2.95 16.03 1.94
C PRO A 117 -4.42 15.78 2.33
N ASN A 118 -5.22 15.14 1.46
CA ASN A 118 -6.61 14.79 1.80
C ASN A 118 -6.71 13.59 2.74
N SER A 119 -5.71 12.69 2.71
CA SER A 119 -5.70 11.44 3.46
C SER A 119 -4.54 11.32 4.45
N GLN A 120 -3.52 12.18 4.32
CA GLN A 120 -2.29 12.15 5.10
C GLN A 120 -1.84 13.55 5.50
N SER A 121 -0.96 13.62 6.50
CA SER A 121 -0.32 14.86 6.94
C SER A 121 1.14 14.61 7.32
N CYS A 122 2.02 15.54 6.98
CA CYS A 122 3.41 15.52 7.41
C CYS A 122 3.59 16.35 8.68
N ILE A 123 3.94 15.71 9.79
CA ILE A 123 4.06 16.37 11.10
C ILE A 123 5.42 16.00 11.69
N ASN A 124 6.30 16.99 11.91
CA ASN A 124 7.62 16.77 12.53
C ASN A 124 8.42 15.61 11.89
N ASN A 125 8.40 15.52 10.55
CA ASN A 125 9.05 14.46 9.77
C ASN A 125 8.44 13.05 9.95
N PHE A 126 7.21 12.97 10.46
CA PHE A 126 6.36 11.79 10.40
C PHE A 126 5.33 11.96 9.28
N LEU A 127 5.13 10.91 8.48
CA LEU A 127 4.02 10.86 7.52
C LEU A 127 2.86 10.10 8.14
N CYS A 128 1.74 10.79 8.37
CA CYS A 128 0.68 10.32 9.25
C CYS A 128 -0.62 10.21 8.48
N ILE A 129 -1.39 9.17 8.73
CA ILE A 129 -2.72 9.04 8.16
C ILE A 129 -3.64 10.01 8.92
N SER A 130 -4.53 10.74 8.22
CA SER A 130 -5.36 11.77 8.85
C SER A 130 -6.20 11.28 10.03
N THR A 131 -6.59 9.99 10.04
CA THR A 131 -7.32 9.35 11.15
C THR A 131 -6.45 9.05 12.37
N GLN A 132 -5.13 9.16 12.24
CA GLN A 132 -4.13 8.85 13.27
C GLN A 132 -3.48 10.12 13.83
N ILE A 133 -4.13 11.27 13.75
CA ILE A 133 -3.59 12.52 14.29
C ILE A 133 -4.32 12.87 15.58
N CYS A 134 -3.56 13.14 16.64
CA CYS A 134 -4.06 13.57 17.93
C CYS A 134 -3.23 14.75 18.43
N ASN A 135 -3.86 15.90 18.65
CA ASN A 135 -3.21 17.10 19.17
C ASN A 135 -1.92 17.46 18.41
N GLY A 136 -1.97 17.43 17.07
CA GLY A 136 -0.81 17.75 16.22
C GLY A 136 0.34 16.74 16.32
N ARG A 137 0.06 15.49 16.74
CA ARG A 137 1.02 14.39 16.78
C ARG A 137 0.44 13.15 16.13
N CYS A 138 1.32 12.29 15.64
CA CYS A 138 0.93 11.07 14.97
C CYS A 138 0.84 9.94 15.99
N MET A 139 -0.29 9.25 15.96
CA MET A 139 -0.58 8.10 16.81
C MET A 139 -0.06 6.84 16.15
N GLY A 140 0.61 6.00 16.93
CA GLY A 140 0.93 4.63 16.53
C GLY A 140 -0.29 3.72 16.52
N ILE A 141 -0.11 2.48 16.07
CA ILE A 141 -1.19 1.48 15.93
C ILE A 141 -1.84 1.05 17.24
N ARG A 142 -1.15 1.23 18.37
CA ARG A 142 -1.62 0.91 19.73
C ARG A 142 -1.89 2.17 20.55
N GLN A 143 -2.31 3.22 19.86
CA GLN A 143 -2.62 4.51 20.46
C GLN A 143 -4.00 4.97 20.01
N VAL A 144 -4.73 5.62 20.91
CA VAL A 144 -6.04 6.23 20.66
C VAL A 144 -6.01 7.68 21.15
N CYS A 145 -6.74 8.57 20.49
CA CYS A 145 -6.88 9.96 20.92
C CYS A 145 -8.06 10.10 21.86
N ALA A 146 -7.80 10.23 23.16
CA ALA A 146 -8.84 10.50 24.13
C ALA A 146 -9.09 12.01 24.27
N ALA A 147 -10.36 12.39 24.24
CA ALA A 147 -10.82 13.78 24.34
C ALA A 147 -10.11 14.75 23.38
N ASN A 148 -9.74 14.28 22.18
CA ASN A 148 -9.05 15.04 21.13
C ASN A 148 -7.71 15.70 21.52
N THR A 149 -7.18 15.38 22.71
CA THR A 149 -6.04 16.10 23.30
C THR A 149 -4.94 15.18 23.81
N THR A 150 -5.31 13.97 24.25
CA THR A 150 -4.39 13.06 24.93
C THR A 150 -4.24 11.75 24.17
N ILE A 151 -3.00 11.35 23.91
CA ILE A 151 -2.69 10.05 23.32
C ILE A 151 -2.65 9.01 24.43
N CYS A 152 -3.49 8.00 24.33
CA CYS A 152 -3.57 6.89 25.26
C CYS A 152 -2.99 5.63 24.64
N ASN A 153 -2.04 4.99 25.33
CA ASN A 153 -1.57 3.67 24.95
C ASN A 153 -2.63 2.62 25.29
N VAL A 154 -2.86 1.70 24.36
CA VAL A 154 -3.86 0.64 24.49
C VAL A 154 -3.23 -0.73 24.22
N THR A 155 -3.84 -1.79 24.77
CA THR A 155 -3.30 -3.15 24.65
C THR A 155 -3.45 -3.70 23.22
N ASN A 156 -4.65 -3.55 22.66
CA ASN A 156 -5.01 -3.95 21.30
C ASN A 156 -4.79 -2.82 20.28
N ASN A 157 -4.88 -3.15 18.99
CA ASN A 157 -4.79 -2.16 17.92
C ASN A 157 -5.98 -1.20 17.94
N TYR A 158 -5.78 0.06 17.53
CA TYR A 158 -6.79 1.11 17.46
C TYR A 158 -8.15 0.66 16.88
N PRO A 159 -8.23 -0.10 15.77
CA PRO A 159 -9.51 -0.52 15.19
C PRO A 159 -10.35 -1.44 16.09
N ALA A 160 -9.78 -1.99 17.17
CA ALA A 160 -10.50 -2.84 18.11
C ALA A 160 -11.35 -2.05 19.12
N TYR A 161 -11.14 -0.73 19.24
CA TYR A 161 -11.86 0.11 20.20
C TYR A 161 -13.01 0.85 19.51
N GLN A 162 -14.17 0.87 20.17
CA GLN A 162 -15.30 1.67 19.71
C GLN A 162 -14.98 3.17 19.84
N PRO A 163 -15.59 4.05 19.01
CA PRO A 163 -15.48 5.49 19.18
C PRO A 163 -15.81 5.90 20.63
N ASN A 164 -14.96 6.74 21.23
CA ASN A 164 -15.09 7.22 22.62
C ASN A 164 -15.05 6.14 23.72
N GLN A 165 -14.58 4.91 23.42
CA GLN A 165 -14.41 3.86 24.42
C GLN A 165 -13.31 4.19 25.44
N ILE A 166 -12.16 4.66 24.96
CA ILE A 166 -11.06 5.11 25.82
C ILE A 166 -11.29 6.56 26.21
N LYS A 167 -11.32 6.81 27.51
CA LYS A 167 -11.67 8.11 28.12
C LYS A 167 -10.57 8.57 29.06
N LEU A 168 -10.66 9.84 29.47
CA LEU A 168 -9.76 10.43 30.47
C LEU A 168 -10.47 10.55 31.82
N CYS A 169 -9.75 10.25 32.88
CA CYS A 169 -10.10 10.50 34.27
C CYS A 169 -8.92 11.23 34.92
N ASN A 170 -9.06 12.54 35.14
CA ASN A 170 -7.98 13.40 35.67
C ASN A 170 -6.63 13.22 34.94
N GLY A 171 -6.67 13.16 33.60
CA GLY A 171 -5.49 12.95 32.75
C GLY A 171 -5.05 11.49 32.58
N VAL A 172 -5.65 10.54 33.31
CA VAL A 172 -5.36 9.10 33.17
C VAL A 172 -6.33 8.47 32.18
N CYS A 173 -5.79 7.74 31.21
CA CYS A 173 -6.57 6.98 30.25
C CYS A 173 -7.20 5.73 30.89
N TYR A 174 -8.47 5.46 30.60
CA TYR A 174 -9.15 4.23 31.05
C TYR A 174 -10.10 3.70 29.97
N ASP A 175 -10.34 2.38 30.00
CA ASP A 175 -11.31 1.72 29.12
C ASP A 175 -12.68 1.69 29.78
N SER A 176 -13.64 2.42 29.19
CA SER A 176 -14.99 2.54 29.76
C SER A 176 -15.83 1.25 29.73
N THR A 177 -15.35 0.20 29.05
CA THR A 177 -15.99 -1.13 29.09
C THR A 177 -15.67 -1.90 30.37
N THR A 178 -14.51 -1.66 30.98
CA THR A 178 -14.01 -2.41 32.14
C THR A 178 -13.72 -1.53 33.36
N GLN A 179 -13.74 -0.21 33.19
CA GLN A 179 -13.36 0.76 34.21
C GLN A 179 -14.28 1.99 34.19
N LYS A 180 -14.35 2.71 35.32
CA LYS A 180 -15.10 3.97 35.46
C LYS A 180 -14.28 5.01 36.23
N CYS A 181 -14.60 6.28 36.01
CA CYS A 181 -14.01 7.40 36.76
C CYS A 181 -14.92 7.79 37.94
N VAL A 182 -14.42 7.66 39.17
CA VAL A 182 -15.17 8.02 40.40
C VAL A 182 -14.31 8.94 41.24
N GLY A 183 -14.79 10.16 41.52
CA GLY A 183 -14.05 11.13 42.32
C GLY A 183 -12.67 11.50 41.76
N GLY A 184 -12.47 11.38 40.44
CA GLY A 184 -11.18 11.62 39.78
C GLY A 184 -10.23 10.43 39.76
N TYR A 185 -10.65 9.26 40.26
CA TYR A 185 -9.88 8.01 40.25
C TYR A 185 -10.47 6.99 39.28
N VAL A 186 -9.59 6.28 38.57
CA VAL A 186 -9.99 5.14 37.73
C VAL A 186 -10.20 3.92 38.64
N VAL A 187 -11.39 3.37 38.61
CA VAL A 187 -11.75 2.15 39.35
C VAL A 187 -12.24 1.09 38.37
N ASN A 188 -11.84 -0.17 38.59
CA ASN A 188 -12.35 -1.28 37.80
C ASN A 188 -13.85 -1.48 38.07
N CYS A 189 -14.60 -1.73 37.02
CA CYS A 189 -15.96 -2.24 37.12
C CYS A 189 -15.85 -3.68 37.62
N ILE A 190 -15.80 -3.87 38.93
CA ILE A 190 -15.95 -5.20 39.52
C ILE A 190 -17.32 -5.69 39.07
N LEU A 191 -17.36 -6.82 38.35
CA LEU A 191 -18.59 -7.58 38.17
C LEU A 191 -19.08 -7.92 39.57
N ASP A 192 -20.12 -7.25 40.04
CA ASP A 192 -20.74 -7.57 41.31
C ASP A 192 -21.22 -9.02 41.24
N PRO A 193 -20.66 -9.96 42.04
CA PRO A 193 -21.14 -11.34 42.06
C PRO A 193 -22.56 -11.45 42.64
N SER A 194 -23.12 -10.38 43.21
CA SER A 194 -24.41 -10.39 43.88
C SER A 194 -25.62 -10.09 42.98
N THR A 195 -25.43 -9.94 41.66
CA THR A 195 -26.53 -9.74 40.68
C THR A 195 -26.76 -10.90 39.71
N GLN A 196 -26.30 -12.11 40.01
CA GLN A 196 -26.74 -13.35 39.33
C GLN A 196 -27.64 -14.19 40.23
#